data_AF-A0A8X6L2B6-F1
#
_entry.id   AF-A0A8X6L2B6-F1
#
_cell.length_a   1.000
_cell.length_b   1.000
_cell.length_c   1.000
_cell.angle_alpha   90.00
_cell.angle_beta   90.00
_cell.angle_gamma   90.00
#
_symmetry.space_group_name_H-M   'P 1'
#
loop_
_entity.id
_entity.type
_entity.pdbx_description
1 polymer ?
#
loop_
_entity_poly.entity_id
_entity_poly.type
_entity_poly.pdbx_seq_one_letter_code
_entity_poly.pdbx_strand_id
1 'polypeptide(L)'
;ELNEEFDMFLTCYNPYMSQNSVEFDVKTKSYKPIPEFRRPVFYYRNLGASKPKMFGRYGVFYEVIPVNGEEKMKNKFNFRNVASQTEAVNPKDQNEYIDPNLYPVLKFSSSVTKEAILEAYLEDQFHENCRKYLRLCERMLDQNTTVANLDYDYYDNPNDQFRPNVGSLLPLWKLSLKDTPRSPVTSLSWNTYYTDLFAIGFRERRDDKNEDDDDLGLMREKGCVCILSLKGPSYPEKIYHCLCGVTSVAFHPSDPRLVAVGFAGGTLAIYDLMWMGTTPRGLDTKFKKCYHFDLVGDIKWLPDKFPQKFCSVSLDGKIISWLFLLNDLFSEDTITTLRLKDRSIETPPKGMEMKLEPSKTIGENLGLNSTFFFLV
;
A
#
# COMPACT_ATOMS: atom_id res chain seq x y z
N GLU A 1 56.05 -32.47 -61.32
CA GLU A 1 55.30 -31.55 -62.19
C GLU A 1 54.99 -32.32 -63.47
N LEU A 2 53.92 -33.14 -63.42
CA LEU A 2 52.60 -32.89 -64.04
C LEU A 2 52.67 -32.92 -65.56
N ASN A 3 52.19 -34.00 -66.17
CA ASN A 3 51.71 -34.05 -67.55
C ASN A 3 50.62 -35.12 -67.65
N GLU A 4 49.46 -34.84 -67.07
CA GLU A 4 48.22 -35.54 -67.44
C GLU A 4 47.79 -35.02 -68.81
N GLU A 5 47.80 -35.89 -69.82
CA GLU A 5 47.26 -35.58 -71.15
C GLU A 5 45.73 -35.59 -71.06
N PHE A 6 45.10 -34.44 -71.30
CA PHE A 6 43.65 -34.32 -71.40
C PHE A 6 43.24 -34.38 -72.87
N ASP A 7 42.60 -35.48 -73.27
CA ASP A 7 41.90 -35.58 -74.56
C ASP A 7 40.57 -34.81 -74.48
N MET A 8 40.52 -33.63 -75.10
CA MET A 8 39.29 -32.84 -75.23
C MET A 8 38.45 -33.34 -76.40
N PHE A 9 37.40 -34.12 -76.12
CA PHE A 9 36.38 -34.47 -77.10
C PHE A 9 35.46 -33.27 -77.38
N LEU A 10 35.69 -32.57 -78.49
CA LEU A 10 34.81 -31.49 -78.94
C LEU A 10 33.49 -32.09 -79.49
N THR A 11 32.46 -32.13 -78.67
CA THR A 11 31.09 -32.39 -79.13
C THR A 11 30.48 -31.10 -79.69
N CYS A 12 29.91 -31.15 -80.89
CA CYS A 12 29.16 -30.04 -81.47
C CYS A 12 27.85 -29.79 -80.70
N TYR A 13 27.92 -29.02 -79.61
CA TYR A 13 26.80 -28.57 -78.79
C TYR A 13 26.41 -27.13 -79.15
N ASN A 14 25.12 -26.88 -79.36
CA ASN A 14 24.61 -25.53 -79.61
C ASN A 14 24.20 -24.88 -78.26
N PRO A 15 24.89 -23.82 -77.79
CA PRO A 15 24.64 -23.23 -76.47
C PRO A 15 23.29 -22.51 -76.35
N TYR A 16 22.63 -22.21 -77.48
CA TYR A 16 21.33 -21.52 -77.49
C TYR A 16 20.14 -22.48 -77.62
N MET A 17 20.38 -23.80 -77.62
CA MET A 17 19.31 -24.79 -77.72
C MET A 17 18.70 -25.08 -76.35
N SER A 18 17.36 -25.08 -76.25
CA SER A 18 16.66 -25.53 -75.04
C SER A 18 16.91 -27.01 -74.80
N GLN A 19 17.18 -27.39 -73.54
CA GLN A 19 17.59 -28.75 -73.20
C GLN A 19 16.43 -29.76 -73.23
N ASN A 20 15.22 -29.34 -72.85
CA ASN A 20 14.07 -30.24 -72.72
C ASN A 20 12.82 -29.60 -73.33
N SER A 21 12.70 -29.69 -74.65
CA SER A 21 11.50 -29.22 -75.36
C SER A 21 10.38 -30.27 -75.29
N VAL A 22 9.18 -29.82 -74.94
CA VAL A 22 8.04 -30.70 -74.70
C VAL A 22 6.84 -30.18 -75.48
N GLU A 23 6.13 -31.08 -76.16
CA GLU A 23 4.92 -30.75 -76.91
C GLU A 23 3.69 -31.37 -76.22
N PHE A 24 2.61 -30.60 -76.13
CA PHE A 24 1.36 -31.10 -75.58
C PHE A 24 0.60 -31.91 -76.64
N ASP A 25 0.48 -33.23 -76.43
CA ASP A 25 -0.30 -34.09 -77.30
C ASP A 25 -1.78 -34.06 -76.86
N VAL A 26 -2.60 -33.34 -77.63
CA VAL A 26 -4.03 -33.16 -77.38
C VAL A 26 -4.79 -34.51 -77.33
N LYS A 27 -4.33 -35.55 -78.04
CA LYS A 27 -5.00 -36.86 -78.05
C LYS A 27 -4.77 -37.63 -76.75
N THR A 28 -3.54 -37.60 -76.23
CA THR A 28 -3.18 -38.28 -74.99
C THR A 28 -3.32 -37.39 -73.75
N LYS A 29 -3.63 -36.10 -73.95
CA LYS A 29 -3.71 -35.05 -72.91
C LYS A 29 -2.48 -35.02 -72.02
N SER A 30 -1.32 -35.31 -72.61
CA SER A 30 -0.05 -35.43 -71.89
C SER A 30 1.04 -34.68 -72.63
N TYR A 31 2.00 -34.19 -71.87
CA TYR A 31 3.20 -33.56 -72.37
C TYR A 31 4.21 -34.64 -72.75
N LYS A 32 4.64 -34.67 -74.02
CA LYS A 32 5.62 -35.64 -74.53
C LYS A 32 6.91 -34.93 -74.92
N PRO A 33 8.08 -35.46 -74.51
CA PRO A 33 9.36 -34.87 -74.90
C PRO A 33 9.57 -35.07 -76.40
N ILE A 34 10.04 -34.02 -77.08
CA ILE A 34 10.42 -34.11 -78.49
C ILE A 34 11.80 -34.77 -78.54
N PRO A 35 11.96 -35.95 -79.17
CA PRO A 35 13.26 -36.59 -79.30
C PRO A 35 14.20 -35.69 -80.11
N GLU A 36 15.40 -35.44 -79.57
CA GLU A 36 16.39 -34.54 -80.15
C GLU A 36 16.71 -34.90 -81.61
N PHE A 37 16.34 -34.05 -82.58
CA PHE A 37 16.77 -34.21 -83.97
C PHE A 37 17.40 -32.94 -84.56
N ARG A 38 18.64 -33.15 -85.06
CA ARG A 38 19.57 -32.32 -85.83
C ARG A 38 19.89 -30.92 -85.30
N ARG A 39 21.20 -30.65 -85.30
CA ARG A 39 21.91 -29.54 -84.64
C ARG A 39 22.38 -28.39 -85.57
N PRO A 40 21.66 -27.96 -86.62
CA PRO A 40 22.09 -26.80 -87.39
C PRO A 40 21.58 -25.50 -86.75
N VAL A 41 22.48 -24.52 -86.64
CA VAL A 41 22.11 -23.12 -86.41
C VAL A 41 21.65 -22.53 -87.74
N PHE A 42 20.39 -22.10 -87.83
CA PHE A 42 19.87 -21.41 -89.01
C PHE A 42 19.82 -19.91 -88.74
N TYR A 43 20.53 -19.11 -89.53
CA TYR A 43 20.43 -17.65 -89.47
C TYR A 43 19.37 -17.09 -90.43
N TYR A 44 19.21 -17.69 -91.61
CA TYR A 44 18.18 -17.32 -92.58
C TYR A 44 17.65 -18.57 -93.29
N ARG A 45 16.36 -18.54 -93.64
CA ARG A 45 15.70 -19.58 -94.45
C ARG A 45 14.93 -18.88 -95.57
N ASN A 46 15.39 -19.05 -96.81
CA ASN A 46 14.69 -18.55 -97.99
C ASN A 46 13.84 -19.68 -98.58
N LEU A 47 12.51 -19.49 -98.62
CA LEU A 47 11.57 -20.41 -99.28
C LEU A 47 11.28 -19.89 -100.69
N GLY A 48 11.73 -20.62 -101.72
CA GLY A 48 11.47 -20.29 -103.13
C GLY A 48 10.34 -21.14 -103.73
N ALA A 49 9.60 -20.58 -104.70
CA ALA A 49 8.49 -21.24 -105.38
C ALA A 49 8.79 -21.62 -106.85
N SER A 50 10.04 -21.47 -107.32
CA SER A 50 10.44 -21.83 -108.70
C SER A 50 10.50 -23.35 -108.88
N LYS A 51 9.77 -23.89 -109.86
CA LYS A 51 9.75 -25.34 -110.15
C LYS A 51 10.48 -25.63 -111.48
N PRO A 52 11.45 -26.57 -111.54
CA PRO A 52 12.08 -26.98 -112.79
C PRO A 52 11.13 -27.82 -113.68
N LYS A 53 11.28 -27.71 -115.02
CA LYS A 53 10.37 -28.31 -116.05
C LYS A 53 10.13 -29.84 -115.93
N MET A 54 10.96 -30.58 -115.21
CA MET A 54 10.84 -32.04 -115.04
C MET A 54 9.68 -32.49 -114.13
N PHE A 55 9.01 -31.57 -113.42
CA PHE A 55 7.80 -31.84 -112.61
C PHE A 55 6.48 -31.64 -113.38
N GLY A 56 6.50 -31.73 -114.71
CA GLY A 56 5.36 -31.44 -115.60
C GLY A 56 4.17 -32.41 -115.56
N ARG A 57 4.09 -33.38 -114.64
CA ARG A 57 2.96 -34.33 -114.58
C ARG A 57 1.88 -34.02 -113.53
N TYR A 58 2.10 -33.07 -112.61
CA TYR A 58 1.11 -32.68 -111.60
C TYR A 58 0.97 -31.15 -111.46
N GLY A 59 1.14 -30.43 -112.56
CA GLY A 59 0.75 -29.02 -112.67
C GLY A 59 -0.26 -28.90 -113.80
N VAL A 60 -1.55 -28.93 -113.48
CA VAL A 60 -2.57 -28.49 -114.43
C VAL A 60 -2.36 -26.99 -114.63
N PHE A 61 -1.80 -26.63 -115.78
CA PHE A 61 -1.78 -25.24 -116.22
C PHE A 61 -3.22 -24.88 -116.59
N TYR A 62 -3.95 -24.25 -115.67
CA TYR A 62 -5.11 -23.49 -116.08
C TYR A 62 -4.58 -22.21 -116.73
N GLU A 63 -4.68 -22.15 -118.06
CA GLU A 63 -4.54 -20.88 -118.77
C GLU A 63 -5.76 -20.04 -118.38
N VAL A 64 -5.55 -19.12 -117.43
CA VAL A 64 -6.56 -18.12 -117.08
C VAL A 64 -6.52 -17.11 -118.21
N ILE A 65 -7.43 -17.23 -119.16
CA ILE A 65 -7.63 -16.21 -120.19
C ILE A 65 -8.43 -15.07 -119.52
N PRO A 66 -7.84 -13.87 -119.34
CA PRO A 66 -8.55 -12.77 -118.73
C PRO A 66 -9.61 -12.25 -119.69
N VAL A 67 -10.89 -12.33 -119.29
CA VAL A 67 -11.98 -11.58 -119.91
C VAL A 67 -12.39 -10.50 -118.93
N ASN A 68 -12.09 -9.24 -119.26
CA ASN A 68 -12.50 -8.02 -118.55
C ASN A 68 -12.08 -7.92 -117.07
N GLY A 69 -10.81 -8.16 -116.76
CA GLY A 69 -10.18 -7.65 -115.53
C GLY A 69 -10.67 -8.21 -114.19
N GLU A 70 -11.61 -9.15 -114.18
CA GLU A 70 -12.03 -9.87 -112.96
C GLU A 70 -12.07 -11.38 -113.22
N GLU A 71 -11.10 -12.08 -112.63
CA GLU A 71 -10.99 -13.54 -112.63
C GLU A 71 -12.13 -14.18 -111.81
N LYS A 72 -13.27 -14.47 -112.44
CA LYS A 72 -14.35 -15.24 -111.81
C LYS A 72 -14.53 -16.59 -112.50
N MET A 73 -14.09 -17.66 -111.81
CA MET A 73 -14.35 -19.05 -112.21
C MET A 73 -15.87 -19.30 -112.29
N LYS A 74 -16.36 -19.65 -113.48
CA LYS A 74 -17.80 -19.70 -113.84
C LYS A 74 -18.62 -20.84 -113.22
N ASN A 75 -18.13 -21.56 -112.20
CA ASN A 75 -18.90 -22.63 -111.58
C ASN A 75 -18.52 -22.90 -110.11
N LYS A 76 -18.58 -21.86 -109.27
CA LYS A 76 -18.56 -21.97 -107.81
C LYS A 76 -19.71 -21.16 -107.23
N PHE A 77 -20.91 -21.74 -107.20
CA PHE A 77 -22.10 -21.09 -106.66
C PHE A 77 -22.16 -21.22 -105.11
N ASN A 78 -22.60 -20.15 -104.44
CA ASN A 78 -23.01 -20.09 -103.02
C ASN A 78 -21.94 -20.37 -101.93
N PHE A 79 -20.79 -19.70 -101.96
CA PHE A 79 -19.98 -19.59 -100.74
C PHE A 79 -20.65 -18.63 -99.74
N ARG A 80 -20.86 -19.09 -98.51
CA ARG A 80 -21.37 -18.29 -97.40
C ARG A 80 -20.21 -17.92 -96.47
N ASN A 81 -20.10 -16.65 -96.10
CA ASN A 81 -19.15 -16.23 -95.08
C ASN A 81 -19.53 -16.87 -93.74
N VAL A 82 -18.56 -17.52 -93.10
CA VAL A 82 -18.70 -18.09 -91.75
C VAL A 82 -17.73 -17.36 -90.83
N ALA A 83 -18.21 -16.91 -89.68
CA ALA A 83 -17.38 -16.37 -88.62
C ALA A 83 -17.26 -17.38 -87.48
N SER A 84 -16.08 -17.48 -86.89
CA SER A 84 -15.82 -18.26 -85.66
C SER A 84 -14.88 -17.46 -84.76
N GLN A 85 -15.07 -17.52 -83.45
CA GLN A 85 -14.26 -16.81 -82.46
C GLN A 85 -13.85 -17.79 -81.35
N THR A 86 -12.61 -17.68 -80.88
CA THR A 86 -12.12 -18.37 -79.68
C THR A 86 -12.30 -17.46 -78.47
N GLU A 87 -12.76 -18.01 -77.35
CA GLU A 87 -12.89 -17.25 -76.10
C GLU A 87 -11.50 -16.97 -75.51
N ALA A 88 -11.21 -15.70 -75.24
CA ALA A 88 -9.96 -15.28 -74.60
C ALA A 88 -10.19 -15.08 -73.10
N VAL A 89 -9.36 -15.71 -72.27
CA VAL A 89 -9.40 -15.56 -70.80
C VAL A 89 -8.37 -14.51 -70.36
N ASN A 90 -8.79 -13.57 -69.51
CA ASN A 90 -7.90 -12.56 -68.94
C ASN A 90 -7.10 -13.14 -67.76
N PRO A 91 -5.75 -13.08 -67.76
CA PRO A 91 -4.95 -13.52 -66.62
C PRO A 91 -5.15 -12.60 -65.41
N LYS A 92 -5.16 -13.18 -64.19
CA LYS A 92 -5.19 -12.46 -62.92
C LYS A 92 -4.02 -12.93 -62.06
N ASP A 93 -3.27 -11.99 -61.48
CA ASP A 93 -2.21 -12.28 -60.53
C ASP A 93 -2.76 -12.30 -59.10
N GLN A 94 -2.38 -13.31 -58.32
CA GLN A 94 -2.70 -13.43 -56.89
C GLN A 94 -1.45 -13.86 -56.13
N ASN A 95 -1.16 -13.20 -55.02
CA ASN A 95 -0.07 -13.54 -54.11
C ASN A 95 -0.64 -13.66 -52.68
N GLU A 96 -0.16 -14.65 -51.91
CA GLU A 96 -0.46 -14.82 -50.50
C GLU A 96 0.82 -14.63 -49.66
N TYR A 97 0.75 -13.85 -48.58
CA TYR A 97 1.84 -13.67 -47.62
C TYR A 97 1.36 -14.10 -46.23
N ILE A 98 2.05 -15.06 -45.62
CA ILE A 98 1.75 -15.56 -44.28
C ILE A 98 2.88 -15.11 -43.35
N ASP A 99 2.60 -14.16 -42.45
CA ASP A 99 3.55 -13.77 -41.39
C ASP A 99 3.38 -14.68 -40.17
N PRO A 100 4.39 -15.49 -39.80
CA PRO A 100 4.30 -16.38 -38.65
C PRO A 100 4.27 -15.66 -37.28
N ASN A 101 4.46 -14.34 -37.22
CA ASN A 101 4.51 -13.57 -35.96
C ASN A 101 3.34 -12.60 -35.77
N LEU A 102 2.12 -13.00 -36.13
CA LEU A 102 0.92 -12.14 -36.10
C LEU A 102 0.46 -11.72 -34.67
N TYR A 103 1.05 -12.25 -33.59
CA TYR A 103 0.69 -11.94 -32.20
C TYR A 103 1.92 -11.65 -31.33
N PRO A 104 1.84 -10.67 -30.40
CA PRO A 104 2.94 -10.36 -29.49
C PRO A 104 3.17 -11.53 -28.51
N VAL A 105 4.35 -12.14 -28.58
CA VAL A 105 4.76 -13.20 -27.64
C VAL A 105 5.34 -12.56 -26.39
N LEU A 106 4.56 -12.50 -25.31
CA LEU A 106 5.03 -12.09 -23.99
C LEU A 106 5.76 -13.26 -23.33
N LYS A 107 7.07 -13.10 -23.09
CA LYS A 107 7.87 -14.06 -22.31
C LYS A 107 7.88 -13.62 -20.86
N PHE A 108 7.37 -14.45 -19.96
CA PHE A 108 7.51 -14.26 -18.52
C PHE A 108 8.49 -15.29 -17.95
N SER A 109 9.29 -14.86 -16.99
CA SER A 109 10.14 -15.72 -16.18
C SER A 109 10.18 -15.16 -14.76
N SER A 110 9.86 -15.99 -13.77
CA SER A 110 9.99 -15.64 -12.35
C SER A 110 10.55 -16.84 -11.58
N SER A 111 11.28 -16.55 -10.52
CA SER A 111 11.72 -17.55 -9.55
C SER A 111 10.69 -17.69 -8.44
N VAL A 112 10.17 -18.89 -8.25
CA VAL A 112 9.26 -19.19 -7.14
C VAL A 112 10.09 -19.62 -5.95
N THR A 113 10.15 -18.77 -4.93
CA THR A 113 10.77 -19.12 -3.63
C THR A 113 9.69 -19.40 -2.60
N LYS A 114 10.06 -20.05 -1.49
CA LYS A 114 9.11 -20.35 -0.40
C LYS A 114 8.53 -19.08 0.21
N GLU A 115 9.31 -18.00 0.25
CA GLU A 115 8.94 -16.68 0.74
C GLU A 115 7.88 -16.04 -0.16
N ALA A 116 8.04 -16.11 -1.49
CA ALA A 116 7.07 -15.58 -2.44
C ALA A 116 5.73 -16.31 -2.37
N ILE A 117 5.74 -17.64 -2.16
CA ILE A 117 4.53 -18.40 -1.91
C ILE A 117 3.89 -17.95 -0.60
N LEU A 118 4.65 -17.89 0.49
CA LEU A 118 4.15 -17.47 1.79
C LEU A 118 3.52 -16.06 1.76
N GLU A 119 4.18 -15.11 1.09
CA GLU A 119 3.71 -13.73 0.96
C GLU A 119 2.36 -13.66 0.23
N ALA A 120 2.21 -14.38 -0.89
CA ALA A 120 0.94 -14.48 -1.63
C ALA A 120 -0.20 -15.08 -0.79
N TYR A 121 0.09 -16.01 0.13
CA TYR A 121 -0.91 -16.57 1.04
C TYR A 121 -1.26 -15.62 2.21
N LEU A 122 -0.42 -14.63 2.50
CA LEU A 122 -0.56 -13.70 3.62
C LEU A 122 -1.00 -12.30 3.19
N GLU A 123 -1.22 -12.03 1.89
CA GLU A 123 -1.59 -10.71 1.36
C GLU A 123 -2.80 -10.08 2.09
N ASP A 124 -3.82 -10.86 2.45
CA ASP A 124 -4.99 -10.36 3.19
C ASP A 124 -4.66 -9.96 4.65
N GLN A 125 -3.65 -10.57 5.27
CA GLN A 125 -3.19 -10.23 6.62
C GLN A 125 -2.14 -9.10 6.62
N PHE A 126 -1.63 -8.73 5.45
CA PHE A 126 -0.56 -7.76 5.30
C PHE A 126 -0.99 -6.38 5.78
N HIS A 127 -2.19 -5.92 5.40
CA HIS A 127 -2.68 -4.58 5.72
C HIS A 127 -2.82 -4.31 7.23
N GLU A 128 -3.27 -5.30 8.03
CA GLU A 128 -3.42 -5.13 9.47
C GLU A 128 -2.05 -5.12 10.19
N ASN A 129 -1.10 -5.88 9.68
CA ASN A 129 0.26 -5.91 10.22
C ASN A 129 1.09 -4.69 9.79
N CYS A 130 0.83 -4.10 8.62
CA CYS A 130 1.49 -2.88 8.17
C CYS A 130 1.43 -1.75 9.20
N ARG A 131 0.27 -1.55 9.86
CA ARG A 131 0.15 -0.52 10.91
C ARG A 131 1.05 -0.79 12.11
N LYS A 132 1.20 -2.06 12.51
CA LYS A 132 2.08 -2.47 13.62
C LYS A 132 3.55 -2.24 13.25
N TYR A 133 3.94 -2.61 12.03
CA TYR A 133 5.32 -2.41 11.54
C TYR A 133 5.66 -0.94 11.39
N LEU A 134 4.74 -0.13 10.85
CA LEU A 134 4.96 1.32 10.73
C LEU A 134 5.15 1.99 12.09
N ARG A 135 4.37 1.59 13.12
CA ARG A 135 4.58 2.07 14.50
C ARG A 135 5.94 1.67 15.06
N LEU A 136 6.43 0.46 14.75
CA LEU A 136 7.75 0.03 15.19
C LEU A 136 8.86 0.84 14.50
N CYS A 137 8.73 1.10 13.20
CA CYS A 137 9.65 1.96 12.44
C CYS A 137 9.67 3.39 12.98
N GLU A 138 8.50 3.94 13.34
CA GLU A 138 8.40 5.27 13.96
C GLU A 138 9.17 5.34 15.28
N ARG A 139 9.03 4.35 16.16
CA ARG A 139 9.83 4.24 17.39
C ARG A 139 11.33 4.14 17.12
N MET A 140 11.73 3.40 16.09
CA MET A 140 13.14 3.29 15.69
C MET A 140 13.69 4.64 15.20
N LEU A 141 12.89 5.42 14.47
CA LEU A 141 13.26 6.77 14.05
C LEU A 141 13.37 7.72 15.24
N ASP A 142 12.41 7.68 16.17
CA ASP A 142 12.42 8.49 17.39
C ASP A 142 13.66 8.21 18.25
N GLN A 143 14.00 6.93 18.42
CA GLN A 143 15.19 6.50 19.16
C GLN A 143 16.46 7.07 18.53
N ASN A 144 16.58 7.04 17.20
CA ASN A 144 17.74 7.57 16.49
C ASN A 144 17.82 9.10 16.50
N THR A 145 16.68 9.78 16.69
CA THR A 145 16.60 11.25 16.69
C THR A 145 16.93 11.83 18.07
N THR A 146 16.63 11.10 19.15
CA THR A 146 16.69 11.60 20.53
C THR A 146 17.93 11.08 21.28
N VAL A 147 18.83 12.00 21.67
CA VAL A 147 20.01 11.68 22.48
C VAL A 147 19.65 11.41 23.95
N ALA A 148 18.52 11.96 24.42
CA ALA A 148 18.06 11.90 25.81
C ALA A 148 17.91 10.46 26.37
N ASN A 149 17.74 9.46 25.51
CA ASN A 149 17.63 8.06 25.94
C ASN A 149 18.94 7.53 26.52
N LEU A 150 20.09 7.99 26.01
CA LEU A 150 21.40 7.62 26.55
C LEU A 150 21.64 8.29 27.91
N ASP A 151 21.29 9.57 28.01
CA ASP A 151 21.44 10.31 29.26
C ASP A 151 20.54 9.74 30.37
N TYR A 152 19.33 9.27 30.03
CA TYR A 152 18.40 8.67 30.99
C TYR A 152 18.97 7.45 31.73
N ASP A 153 19.63 6.53 31.02
CA ASP A 153 20.12 5.27 31.61
C ASP A 153 21.59 5.37 32.08
N TYR A 154 22.39 6.25 31.50
CA TYR A 154 23.86 6.21 31.66
C TYR A 154 24.51 7.51 32.16
N TYR A 155 23.78 8.63 32.26
CA TYR A 155 24.36 9.89 32.72
C TYR A 155 24.22 10.08 34.23
N ASP A 156 25.37 10.10 34.91
CA ASP A 156 25.50 10.61 36.28
C ASP A 156 26.15 11.99 36.25
N ASN A 157 25.61 12.95 37.00
CA ASN A 157 26.18 14.29 37.07
C ASN A 157 27.47 14.29 37.91
N PRO A 158 28.65 14.50 37.30
CA PRO A 158 29.92 14.47 38.04
C PRO A 158 30.03 15.61 39.06
N ASN A 159 29.27 16.70 38.89
CA ASN A 159 29.31 17.84 39.79
C ASN A 159 28.70 17.56 41.17
N ASP A 160 27.84 16.54 41.29
CA ASP A 160 27.18 16.19 42.55
C ASP A 160 28.21 15.73 43.60
N GLN A 161 29.36 15.22 43.17
CA GLN A 161 30.47 14.84 44.07
C GLN A 161 31.13 16.05 44.76
N PHE A 162 31.08 17.23 44.14
CA PHE A 162 31.79 18.43 44.61
C PHE A 162 30.89 19.41 45.37
N ARG A 163 29.56 19.23 45.29
CA ARG A 163 28.57 20.14 45.90
C ARG A 163 27.55 19.37 46.74
N PRO A 164 27.94 18.87 47.93
CA PRO A 164 26.99 18.23 48.83
C PRO A 164 25.87 19.22 49.18
N ASN A 165 24.61 18.78 49.09
CA ASN A 165 23.38 19.54 49.34
C ASN A 165 22.89 20.49 48.24
N VAL A 166 23.52 20.53 47.05
CA VAL A 166 22.99 21.26 45.89
C VAL A 166 22.88 20.32 44.70
N GLY A 167 21.65 19.96 44.33
CA GLY A 167 21.36 19.15 43.14
C GLY A 167 20.91 19.99 41.95
N SER A 168 21.10 19.46 40.74
CA SER A 168 20.57 20.03 39.50
C SER A 168 19.68 19.02 38.77
N LEU A 169 18.61 19.49 38.14
CA LEU A 169 17.74 18.66 37.30
C LEU A 169 18.15 18.78 35.83
N LEU A 170 18.41 17.65 35.18
CA LEU A 170 18.65 17.58 33.74
C LEU A 170 17.30 17.35 33.03
N PRO A 171 16.79 18.31 32.23
CA PRO A 171 15.59 18.08 31.43
C PRO A 171 15.90 17.12 30.29
N LEU A 172 15.22 15.97 30.26
CA LEU A 172 15.42 14.92 29.25
C LEU A 172 14.46 15.08 28.07
N TRP A 173 13.20 14.72 28.25
CA TRP A 173 12.18 14.78 27.18
C TRP A 173 11.23 15.96 27.34
N LYS A 174 10.88 16.56 26.20
CA LYS A 174 9.78 17.51 26.08
C LYS A 174 8.71 16.93 25.18
N LEU A 175 7.63 16.42 25.79
CA LEU A 175 6.52 15.80 25.08
C LEU A 175 5.48 16.87 24.75
N SER A 176 5.34 17.19 23.47
CA SER A 176 4.36 18.15 22.99
C SER A 176 3.47 17.52 21.92
N LEU A 177 2.18 17.39 22.21
CA LEU A 177 1.21 16.92 21.24
C LEU A 177 0.74 18.10 20.39
N LYS A 178 0.93 18.01 19.07
CA LYS A 178 0.49 19.04 18.12
C LYS A 178 -1.03 19.11 17.97
N ASP A 179 -1.70 17.96 18.16
CA ASP A 179 -3.13 17.79 17.90
C ASP A 179 -4.02 18.12 19.12
N THR A 180 -3.41 18.48 20.26
CA THR A 180 -4.17 18.91 21.45
C THR A 180 -4.21 20.43 21.52
N PRO A 181 -5.38 21.06 21.74
CA PRO A 181 -5.45 22.49 22.03
C PRO A 181 -4.59 22.81 23.26
N ARG A 182 -4.19 24.07 23.45
CA ARG A 182 -3.29 24.59 24.51
C ARG A 182 -3.83 24.33 25.93
N SER A 183 -3.95 23.06 26.28
CA SER A 183 -4.64 22.53 27.43
C SER A 183 -3.60 22.21 28.48
N PRO A 184 -3.74 22.71 29.71
CA PRO A 184 -2.89 22.28 30.80
C PRO A 184 -3.03 20.77 31.05
N VAL A 185 -1.91 20.17 31.43
CA VAL A 185 -1.88 18.82 32.02
C VAL A 185 -2.51 18.92 33.41
N THR A 186 -3.54 18.12 33.66
CA THR A 186 -4.24 18.09 34.96
C THR A 186 -3.83 16.92 35.83
N SER A 187 -3.51 15.79 35.21
CA SER A 187 -3.17 14.56 35.92
C SER A 187 -2.19 13.70 35.13
N LEU A 188 -1.40 12.91 35.85
CA LEU A 188 -0.44 11.98 35.28
C LEU A 188 -0.40 10.71 36.13
N SER A 189 -0.43 9.54 35.49
CA SER A 189 -0.28 8.24 36.15
C SER A 189 0.64 7.34 35.34
N TRP A 190 1.61 6.72 36.02
CA TRP A 190 2.48 5.70 35.45
C TRP A 190 1.80 4.33 35.44
N ASN A 191 2.15 3.51 34.46
CA ASN A 191 1.76 2.11 34.43
C ASN A 191 2.65 1.29 35.38
N THR A 192 2.06 0.36 36.11
CA THR A 192 2.78 -0.47 37.09
C THR A 192 3.64 -1.54 36.45
N TYR A 193 3.25 -2.05 35.27
CA TYR A 193 3.96 -3.14 34.58
C TYR A 193 4.98 -2.60 33.56
N TYR A 194 4.60 -1.56 32.82
CA TYR A 194 5.45 -0.93 31.81
C TYR A 194 6.01 0.39 32.34
N THR A 195 7.29 0.41 32.72
CA THR A 195 7.94 1.59 33.33
C THR A 195 8.08 2.78 32.38
N ASP A 196 7.94 2.55 31.07
CA ASP A 196 7.99 3.58 30.04
C ASP A 196 6.61 4.14 29.67
N LEU A 197 5.52 3.52 30.14
CA LEU A 197 4.15 3.85 29.75
C LEU A 197 3.45 4.67 30.84
N PHE A 198 2.83 5.77 30.45
CA PHE A 198 2.06 6.61 31.36
C PHE A 198 0.88 7.26 30.64
N ALA A 199 -0.07 7.73 31.43
CA ALA A 199 -1.30 8.34 30.98
C ALA A 199 -1.31 9.79 31.47
N ILE A 200 -1.67 10.70 30.58
CA ILE A 200 -1.80 12.11 30.85
C ILE A 200 -3.24 12.54 30.60
N GLY A 201 -3.83 13.23 31.57
CA GLY A 201 -5.10 13.92 31.44
C GLY A 201 -4.88 15.38 31.04
N PHE A 202 -5.64 15.83 30.05
CA PHE A 202 -5.71 17.23 29.63
C PHE A 202 -7.12 17.77 29.84
N ARG A 203 -7.18 19.03 30.26
CA ARG A 203 -8.41 19.81 30.40
C ARG A 203 -8.24 21.11 29.65
N GLU A 204 -9.13 21.38 28.73
CA GLU A 204 -9.14 22.65 28.02
C GLU A 204 -9.42 23.78 29.01
N ARG A 205 -8.63 24.85 28.93
CA ARG A 205 -8.84 26.02 29.78
C ARG A 205 -10.06 26.76 29.24
N ARG A 206 -10.91 27.26 30.13
CA ARG A 206 -11.94 28.24 29.76
C ARG A 206 -11.23 29.49 29.25
N ASP A 207 -11.18 29.63 27.92
CA ASP A 207 -10.71 30.85 27.28
C ASP A 207 -11.92 31.79 27.17
N ASP A 208 -11.89 32.91 27.92
CA ASP A 208 -12.95 33.92 27.98
C ASP A 208 -13.20 34.66 26.63
N LYS A 209 -12.58 34.21 25.53
CA LYS A 209 -12.57 34.91 24.23
C LYS A 209 -13.37 34.24 23.12
N ASN A 210 -13.86 33.02 23.33
CA ASN A 210 -14.71 32.33 22.37
C ASN A 210 -16.17 32.47 22.81
N GLU A 211 -16.76 33.63 22.50
CA GLU A 211 -18.19 33.95 22.68
C GLU A 211 -19.08 33.32 21.59
N ASP A 212 -18.60 32.30 20.88
CA ASP A 212 -19.42 31.52 19.95
C ASP A 212 -20.18 30.47 20.79
N ASP A 213 -21.15 30.96 21.56
CA ASP A 213 -22.05 30.20 22.40
C ASP A 213 -22.92 29.23 21.57
N ASP A 214 -22.87 27.95 21.92
CA ASP A 214 -24.00 27.06 21.70
C ASP A 214 -25.24 27.72 22.36
N ASP A 215 -26.38 27.82 21.64
CA ASP A 215 -27.65 28.51 21.98
C ASP A 215 -28.28 28.23 23.38
N LEU A 216 -27.61 27.46 24.24
CA LEU A 216 -28.01 27.07 25.59
C LEU A 216 -27.07 27.56 26.70
N GLY A 217 -26.00 28.31 26.39
CA GLY A 217 -25.08 28.89 27.39
C GLY A 217 -24.36 27.88 28.26
N LEU A 218 -24.31 26.60 27.85
CA LEU A 218 -23.71 25.50 28.60
C LEU A 218 -22.37 25.10 27.97
N MET A 219 -21.38 26.00 28.02
CA MET A 219 -20.01 25.72 27.58
C MET A 219 -19.44 24.54 28.38
N ARG A 220 -19.26 23.39 27.73
CA ARG A 220 -18.63 22.20 28.30
C ARG A 220 -17.13 22.26 28.06
N GLU A 221 -16.34 22.36 29.12
CA GLU A 221 -14.89 22.21 29.05
C GLU A 221 -14.56 20.83 28.46
N LYS A 222 -13.88 20.79 27.32
CA LYS A 222 -13.47 19.53 26.70
C LYS A 222 -12.18 19.01 27.32
N GLY A 223 -11.88 17.74 27.09
CA GLY A 223 -10.67 17.10 27.61
C GLY A 223 -10.15 16.00 26.69
N CYS A 224 -8.95 15.53 26.97
CA CYS A 224 -8.45 14.31 26.35
C CYS A 224 -7.53 13.55 27.30
N VAL A 225 -7.49 12.24 27.14
CA VAL A 225 -6.55 11.34 27.81
C VAL A 225 -5.58 10.81 26.78
N CYS A 226 -4.28 11.02 26.99
CA CYS A 226 -3.25 10.50 26.10
C CYS A 226 -2.41 9.47 26.83
N ILE A 227 -2.19 8.35 26.17
CA ILE A 227 -1.29 7.30 26.62
C ILE A 227 0.02 7.48 25.86
N LEU A 228 1.09 7.72 26.59
CA LEU A 228 2.42 8.03 26.06
C LEU A 228 3.41 6.94 26.49
N SER A 229 4.38 6.68 25.63
CA SER A 229 5.51 5.80 25.92
C SER A 229 6.82 6.56 25.68
N LEU A 230 7.81 6.37 26.55
CA LEU A 230 9.16 6.89 26.33
C LEU A 230 9.86 6.27 25.11
N LYS A 231 9.34 5.15 24.58
CA LYS A 231 9.85 4.52 23.33
C LYS A 231 9.40 5.25 22.07
N GLY A 232 8.38 6.10 22.15
CA GLY A 232 7.83 6.87 21.04
C GLY A 232 7.39 8.26 21.53
N PRO A 233 8.33 9.14 21.93
CA PRO A 233 8.01 10.43 22.52
C PRO A 233 7.34 11.40 21.53
N SER A 234 7.47 11.18 20.21
CA SER A 234 6.92 12.08 19.21
C SER A 234 5.40 11.98 19.05
N TYR A 235 4.83 10.79 19.24
CA TYR A 235 3.39 10.56 19.05
C TYR A 235 2.79 9.63 20.12
N PRO A 236 1.62 9.93 20.70
CA PRO A 236 0.98 9.07 21.70
C PRO A 236 0.58 7.70 21.16
N GLU A 237 0.66 6.68 22.03
CA GLU A 237 0.21 5.32 21.73
C GLU A 237 -1.30 5.26 21.45
N LYS A 238 -2.06 6.00 22.26
CA LYS A 238 -3.51 6.17 22.17
C LYS A 238 -3.94 7.55 22.64
N ILE A 239 -4.97 8.08 21.99
CA ILE A 239 -5.63 9.34 22.35
C ILE A 239 -7.12 9.05 22.50
N TYR A 240 -7.67 9.40 23.65
CA TYR A 240 -9.10 9.35 23.94
C TYR A 240 -9.61 10.78 24.07
N HIS A 241 -10.44 11.21 23.11
CA HIS A 241 -11.13 12.50 23.20
C HIS A 241 -12.35 12.38 24.10
N CYS A 242 -12.47 13.29 25.05
CA CYS A 242 -13.51 13.29 26.06
C CYS A 242 -14.38 14.54 25.92
N LEU A 243 -15.70 14.37 26.11
CA LEU A 243 -16.66 15.48 26.08
C LEU A 243 -16.54 16.41 27.29
N CYS A 244 -15.85 15.97 28.34
CA CYS A 244 -15.61 16.73 29.56
C CYS A 244 -14.11 16.75 29.88
N GLY A 245 -13.64 17.83 30.49
CA GLY A 245 -12.28 18.01 30.96
C GLY A 245 -11.84 16.90 31.92
N VAL A 246 -10.66 16.33 31.66
CA VAL A 246 -10.08 15.28 32.49
C VAL A 246 -9.42 15.91 33.71
N THR A 247 -9.65 15.35 34.90
CA THR A 247 -9.14 15.92 36.16
C THR A 247 -8.26 14.94 36.92
N SER A 248 -8.55 13.64 36.85
CA SER A 248 -7.76 12.59 37.48
C SER A 248 -7.64 11.39 36.55
N VAL A 249 -6.49 10.72 36.60
CA VAL A 249 -6.20 9.51 35.82
C VAL A 249 -5.43 8.55 36.72
N ALA A 250 -5.81 7.28 36.73
CA ALA A 250 -5.16 6.26 37.55
C ALA A 250 -5.08 4.91 36.82
N PHE A 251 -3.86 4.39 36.64
CA PHE A 251 -3.64 3.02 36.18
C PHE A 251 -4.00 2.00 37.27
N HIS A 252 -4.57 0.88 36.85
CA HIS A 252 -4.81 -0.22 37.78
C HIS A 252 -3.47 -0.86 38.21
N PRO A 253 -3.28 -1.15 39.52
CA PRO A 253 -2.00 -1.64 40.05
C PRO A 253 -1.58 -2.99 39.46
N SER A 254 -2.50 -3.93 39.29
CA SER A 254 -2.21 -5.27 38.74
C SER A 254 -2.58 -5.52 37.27
N ASP A 255 -3.56 -4.81 36.69
CA ASP A 255 -3.98 -4.96 35.29
C ASP A 255 -3.54 -3.74 34.47
N PRO A 256 -2.41 -3.81 33.74
CA PRO A 256 -1.83 -2.66 33.06
C PRO A 256 -2.68 -2.13 31.91
N ARG A 257 -3.75 -2.83 31.54
CA ARG A 257 -4.65 -2.45 30.44
C ARG A 257 -5.73 -1.47 30.88
N LEU A 258 -6.01 -1.38 32.19
CA LEU A 258 -7.13 -0.62 32.70
C LEU A 258 -6.70 0.72 33.28
N VAL A 259 -7.42 1.75 32.87
CA VAL A 259 -7.19 3.14 33.30
C VAL A 259 -8.52 3.72 33.74
N ALA A 260 -8.60 4.15 35.00
CA ALA A 260 -9.72 4.94 35.49
C ALA A 260 -9.45 6.42 35.25
N VAL A 261 -10.50 7.15 34.86
CA VAL A 261 -10.45 8.55 34.48
C VAL A 261 -11.62 9.28 35.14
N GLY A 262 -11.32 10.38 35.80
CA GLY A 262 -12.29 11.28 36.43
C GLY A 262 -12.41 12.56 35.62
N PHE A 263 -13.64 13.09 35.58
CA PHE A 263 -13.96 14.30 34.84
C PHE A 263 -14.39 15.45 35.76
N ALA A 264 -14.29 16.67 35.24
CA ALA A 264 -14.72 17.88 35.92
C ALA A 264 -16.22 17.89 36.26
N GLY A 265 -17.06 17.18 35.48
CA GLY A 265 -18.51 17.10 35.71
C GLY A 265 -18.98 16.01 36.67
N GLY A 266 -18.07 15.44 37.48
CA GLY A 266 -18.34 14.36 38.43
C GLY A 266 -18.46 12.96 37.82
N THR A 267 -18.46 12.85 36.49
CA THR A 267 -18.52 11.56 35.82
C THR A 267 -17.18 10.83 35.95
N LEU A 268 -17.23 9.50 35.98
CA LEU A 268 -16.08 8.60 35.93
C LEU A 268 -16.17 7.70 34.71
N ALA A 269 -15.01 7.34 34.15
CA ALA A 269 -14.92 6.35 33.09
C ALA A 269 -13.73 5.41 33.29
N ILE A 270 -13.87 4.20 32.78
CA ILE A 270 -12.79 3.21 32.70
C ILE A 270 -12.50 2.94 31.23
N TYR A 271 -11.25 3.13 30.86
CA TYR A 271 -10.73 2.82 29.52
C TYR A 271 -9.92 1.52 29.58
N ASP A 272 -10.13 0.69 28.55
CA ASP A 272 -9.34 -0.52 28.31
C ASP A 272 -8.41 -0.26 27.12
N LEU A 273 -7.10 -0.32 27.38
CA LEU A 273 -6.06 -0.10 26.39
C LEU A 273 -5.96 -1.21 25.34
N MET A 274 -6.61 -2.36 25.53
CA MET A 274 -6.70 -3.39 24.47
C MET A 274 -7.90 -3.18 23.54
N TRP A 275 -8.86 -2.35 23.93
CA TRP A 275 -10.01 -2.05 23.09
C TRP A 275 -9.64 -1.14 21.92
N MET A 276 -10.11 -1.50 20.73
CA MET A 276 -9.85 -0.73 19.51
C MET A 276 -10.82 0.45 19.32
N GLY A 277 -11.93 0.48 20.07
CA GLY A 277 -12.86 1.60 20.06
C GLY A 277 -12.38 2.78 20.90
N THR A 278 -12.92 3.95 20.59
CA THR A 278 -12.64 5.21 21.30
C THR A 278 -13.55 5.43 22.51
N THR A 279 -14.58 4.59 22.67
CA THR A 279 -15.53 4.67 23.77
C THR A 279 -14.96 4.07 25.05
N PRO A 280 -15.29 4.63 26.22
CA PRO A 280 -14.95 4.01 27.50
C PRO A 280 -15.66 2.67 27.64
N ARG A 281 -15.04 1.73 28.36
CA ARG A 281 -15.63 0.42 28.66
C ARG A 281 -16.74 0.55 29.68
N GLY A 282 -16.42 1.14 30.83
CA GLY A 282 -17.39 1.49 31.86
C GLY A 282 -17.54 3.00 31.92
N LEU A 283 -18.77 3.49 31.88
CA LEU A 283 -19.10 4.89 32.09
C LEU A 283 -20.06 4.98 33.28
N ASP A 284 -19.77 5.88 34.21
CA ASP A 284 -20.72 6.15 35.28
C ASP A 284 -22.04 6.69 34.69
N THR A 285 -23.12 5.96 34.96
CA THR A 285 -24.47 6.39 34.59
C THR A 285 -25.08 7.10 35.78
N LYS A 286 -25.34 8.41 35.63
CA LYS A 286 -25.97 9.29 36.64
C LYS A 286 -27.39 8.87 37.09
N PHE A 287 -27.85 7.69 36.71
CA PHE A 287 -29.10 7.06 37.14
C PHE A 287 -28.92 6.17 38.39
N LYS A 288 -27.69 5.96 38.88
CA LYS A 288 -27.39 5.13 40.06
C LYS A 288 -27.52 5.95 41.38
N LYS A 289 -27.69 5.25 42.51
CA LYS A 289 -28.03 5.86 43.83
C LYS A 289 -26.98 6.84 44.38
N CYS A 290 -25.72 6.71 43.98
CA CYS A 290 -24.61 7.54 44.46
C CYS A 290 -23.72 7.91 43.28
N TYR A 291 -23.43 9.21 43.11
CA TYR A 291 -22.55 9.74 42.07
C TYR A 291 -21.98 11.09 42.52
N HIS A 292 -20.89 11.51 41.89
CA HIS A 292 -20.32 12.83 42.14
C HIS A 292 -21.03 13.91 41.35
N PHE A 293 -21.20 15.06 41.97
CA PHE A 293 -21.85 16.23 41.36
C PHE A 293 -20.85 17.29 40.89
N ASP A 294 -19.60 17.17 41.32
CA ASP A 294 -18.53 18.12 41.07
C ASP A 294 -17.23 17.40 40.67
N LEU A 295 -16.19 18.16 40.37
CA LEU A 295 -14.89 17.71 39.90
C LEU A 295 -14.34 16.53 40.71
N VAL A 296 -13.98 15.45 40.00
CA VAL A 296 -13.30 14.30 40.59
C VAL A 296 -11.81 14.60 40.74
N GLY A 297 -11.38 14.86 41.97
CA GLY A 297 -10.03 15.30 42.30
C GLY A 297 -8.99 14.19 42.22
N ASP A 298 -9.29 13.01 42.74
CA ASP A 298 -8.36 11.88 42.74
C ASP A 298 -9.10 10.54 42.67
N ILE A 299 -8.42 9.52 42.14
CA ILE A 299 -8.93 8.17 41.96
C ILE A 299 -7.85 7.20 42.42
N LYS A 300 -8.21 6.29 43.32
CA LYS A 300 -7.29 5.28 43.83
C LYS A 300 -7.88 3.88 43.74
N TRP A 301 -7.20 3.03 42.98
CA TRP A 301 -7.53 1.61 42.90
C TRP A 301 -7.23 0.90 44.23
N LEU A 302 -8.13 0.01 44.63
CA LEU A 302 -7.93 -0.85 45.77
C LEU A 302 -7.18 -2.11 45.33
N PRO A 303 -6.18 -2.56 46.12
CA PRO A 303 -5.45 -3.79 45.83
C PRO A 303 -6.29 -4.99 46.27
N ASP A 304 -7.31 -5.35 45.50
CA ASP A 304 -8.03 -6.60 45.72
C ASP A 304 -8.44 -7.25 44.40
N LYS A 305 -8.35 -8.59 44.35
CA LYS A 305 -8.69 -9.35 43.14
C LYS A 305 -10.21 -9.38 42.95
N PHE A 306 -10.61 -9.62 41.70
CA PHE A 306 -11.99 -9.60 41.19
C PHE A 306 -13.13 -9.75 42.23
N PRO A 307 -14.14 -8.87 42.20
CA PRO A 307 -14.34 -7.76 41.25
C PRO A 307 -13.46 -6.55 41.54
N GLN A 308 -13.08 -5.80 40.50
CA GLN A 308 -12.15 -4.68 40.64
C GLN A 308 -12.83 -3.50 41.33
N LYS A 309 -12.18 -2.92 42.33
CA LYS A 309 -12.71 -1.80 43.11
C LYS A 309 -11.75 -0.62 43.13
N PHE A 310 -12.32 0.58 43.18
CA PHE A 310 -11.55 1.81 43.40
C PHE A 310 -12.39 2.83 44.16
N CYS A 311 -11.71 3.82 44.74
CA CYS A 311 -12.36 4.94 45.40
C CYS A 311 -12.08 6.21 44.61
N SER A 312 -13.06 7.10 44.55
CA SER A 312 -12.87 8.46 44.02
C SER A 312 -13.25 9.50 45.06
N VAL A 313 -12.61 10.65 44.97
CA VAL A 313 -12.90 11.82 45.78
C VAL A 313 -13.26 12.99 44.88
N SER A 314 -14.25 13.77 45.29
CA SER A 314 -14.70 14.95 44.55
C SER A 314 -14.76 16.18 45.44
N LEU A 315 -14.76 17.36 44.81
CA LEU A 315 -14.97 18.65 45.47
C LEU A 315 -16.36 18.78 46.10
N ASP A 316 -17.30 17.87 45.78
CA ASP A 316 -18.58 17.74 46.49
C ASP A 316 -18.43 17.25 47.94
N GLY A 317 -17.20 16.94 48.37
CA GLY A 317 -16.87 16.48 49.71
C GLY A 317 -17.26 15.03 49.95
N LYS A 318 -17.57 14.24 48.92
CA LYS A 318 -17.88 12.82 49.06
C LYS A 318 -16.70 11.96 48.60
N ILE A 319 -16.52 10.83 49.29
CA ILE A 319 -15.68 9.73 48.84
C ILE A 319 -16.61 8.57 48.51
N ILE A 320 -16.59 8.12 47.27
CA ILE A 320 -17.47 7.05 46.78
C ILE A 320 -16.62 5.83 46.41
N SER A 321 -17.07 4.64 46.82
CA SER A 321 -16.52 3.36 46.39
C SER A 321 -17.19 2.92 45.09
N TRP A 322 -16.39 2.44 44.15
CA TRP A 322 -16.86 2.01 42.84
C TRP A 322 -16.41 0.58 42.57
N LEU A 323 -17.32 -0.17 41.95
CA LEU A 323 -17.15 -1.54 41.54
C LEU A 323 -17.17 -1.61 40.02
N PHE A 324 -16.10 -2.11 39.42
CA PHE A 324 -16.04 -2.39 37.99
C PHE A 324 -16.24 -3.88 37.72
N LEU A 325 -17.31 -4.21 37.01
CA LEU A 325 -17.71 -5.59 36.73
C LEU A 325 -18.42 -5.68 35.38
N LEU A 326 -18.07 -6.69 34.56
CA LEU A 326 -18.69 -6.95 33.25
C LEU A 326 -18.72 -5.74 32.31
N ASN A 327 -17.69 -4.89 32.35
CA ASN A 327 -17.61 -3.61 31.62
C ASN A 327 -18.62 -2.54 32.04
N ASP A 328 -19.30 -2.68 33.19
CA ASP A 328 -20.10 -1.60 33.75
C ASP A 328 -19.52 -1.13 35.09
N LEU A 329 -19.81 0.12 35.43
CA LEU A 329 -19.31 0.80 36.61
C LEU A 329 -20.45 1.00 37.61
N PHE A 330 -20.40 0.33 38.75
CA PHE A 330 -21.43 0.42 39.79
C PHE A 330 -20.92 1.26 40.96
N SER A 331 -21.68 2.28 41.36
CA SER A 331 -21.45 2.95 42.62
C SER A 331 -21.93 2.09 43.78
N GLU A 332 -21.07 1.90 44.77
CA GLU A 332 -21.44 1.44 46.10
C GLU A 332 -21.84 2.67 46.96
N ASP A 333 -21.95 2.48 48.27
CA ASP A 333 -22.30 3.54 49.20
C ASP A 333 -21.16 4.57 49.36
N THR A 334 -21.54 5.80 49.74
CA THR A 334 -20.57 6.84 50.10
C THR A 334 -19.78 6.38 51.33
N ILE A 335 -18.47 6.20 51.16
CA ILE A 335 -17.59 5.72 52.23
C ILE A 335 -17.55 6.74 53.36
N THR A 336 -17.31 8.01 53.03
CA THR A 336 -17.18 9.11 53.99
C THR A 336 -17.43 10.45 53.31
N THR A 337 -17.88 11.44 54.09
CA THR A 337 -17.94 12.83 53.65
C THR A 337 -16.80 13.63 54.28
N LEU A 338 -16.02 14.31 53.45
CA LEU A 338 -15.00 15.25 53.86
C LEU A 338 -15.71 16.49 54.40
N ARG A 339 -15.39 16.84 55.65
CA ARG A 339 -15.80 18.10 56.27
C ARG A 339 -14.55 18.92 56.50
N LEU A 340 -14.56 20.15 56.01
CA LEU A 340 -13.52 21.11 56.36
C LEU A 340 -13.59 21.30 57.89
N LYS A 341 -12.53 20.94 58.61
CA LYS A 341 -12.37 21.41 59.99
C LYS A 341 -11.92 22.85 59.89
N ASP A 342 -12.74 23.77 60.39
CA ASP A 342 -12.33 25.15 60.65
C ASP A 342 -11.20 25.11 61.68
N ARG A 343 -9.96 24.96 61.23
CA ARG A 343 -8.79 25.26 62.04
C ARG A 343 -8.64 26.77 61.99
N SER A 344 -8.90 27.44 63.11
CA SER A 344 -8.45 28.80 63.33
C SER A 344 -6.95 28.83 63.07
N ILE A 345 -6.54 29.50 62.00
CA ILE A 345 -5.14 29.78 61.72
C ILE A 345 -4.71 30.79 62.78
N GLU A 346 -4.21 30.31 63.91
CA GLU A 346 -3.40 31.15 64.77
C GLU A 346 -2.15 31.50 63.96
N THR A 347 -1.95 32.79 63.72
CA THR A 347 -0.73 33.28 63.10
C THR A 347 0.45 32.78 63.93
N PRO A 348 1.50 32.21 63.31
CA PRO A 348 2.65 31.78 64.06
C PRO A 348 3.20 32.99 64.83
N PRO A 349 3.49 32.88 66.14
CA PRO A 349 4.08 33.97 66.88
C PRO A 349 5.38 34.39 66.18
N LYS A 350 5.53 35.69 65.91
CA LYS A 350 6.76 36.27 65.35
C LYS A 350 7.95 35.81 66.19
N GLY A 351 8.80 34.93 65.63
CA GLY A 351 10.04 34.49 66.28
C GLY A 351 10.42 33.01 66.16
N MET A 352 9.62 32.14 65.53
CA MET A 352 10.00 30.73 65.37
C MET A 352 10.70 30.50 64.01
N GLU A 353 11.98 30.86 63.93
CA GLU A 353 12.86 30.38 62.86
C GLU A 353 13.09 28.87 63.05
N MET A 354 12.52 28.06 62.17
CA MET A 354 12.84 26.63 62.13
C MET A 354 14.25 26.45 61.55
N LYS A 355 15.24 26.28 62.44
CA LYS A 355 16.54 25.72 62.06
C LYS A 355 16.35 24.23 61.74
N LEU A 356 16.29 23.91 60.45
CA LEU A 356 16.36 22.53 59.98
C LEU A 356 17.82 22.06 60.14
N GLU A 357 18.09 21.20 61.12
CA GLU A 357 19.35 20.47 61.19
C GLU A 357 19.32 19.30 60.19
N PRO A 358 20.42 19.05 59.45
CA PRO A 358 20.50 17.93 58.54
C PRO A 358 20.47 16.60 59.32
N SER A 359 19.63 15.67 58.85
CA SER A 359 19.56 14.29 59.35
C SER A 359 20.94 13.63 59.31
N LYS A 360 21.37 13.05 60.44
CA LYS A 360 22.68 12.40 60.62
C LYS A 360 22.71 10.93 60.19
N THR A 361 21.63 10.37 59.67
CA THR A 361 21.54 8.96 59.28
C THR A 361 21.28 8.84 57.79
N ILE A 362 22.32 8.43 57.06
CA ILE A 362 22.22 7.97 55.68
C ILE A 362 21.57 6.59 55.71
N GLY A 363 20.41 6.43 55.06
CA GLY A 363 19.92 5.10 54.68
C GLY A 363 18.83 4.46 55.54
N GLU A 364 18.04 5.22 56.30
CA GLU A 364 16.72 4.71 56.73
C GLU A 364 15.63 5.36 55.86
N ASN A 365 15.11 4.56 54.92
CA ASN A 365 13.80 4.81 54.32
C ASN A 365 12.77 4.79 55.45
N LEU A 366 12.55 5.95 56.07
CA LEU A 366 11.36 6.20 56.87
C LEU A 366 10.19 5.96 55.93
N GLY A 367 9.49 4.85 56.14
CA GLY A 367 8.33 4.41 55.39
C GLY A 367 7.23 5.46 55.42
N LEU A 368 7.40 6.51 54.60
CA LEU A 368 6.36 7.43 54.17
C LEU A 368 5.50 6.64 53.20
N ASN A 369 4.67 5.78 53.78
CA ASN A 369 3.47 5.30 53.15
C ASN A 369 2.77 6.50 52.51
N SER A 370 2.56 6.37 51.21
CA SER A 370 1.74 7.22 50.35
C SER A 370 0.43 7.62 51.05
N THR A 371 0.38 8.79 51.66
CA THR A 371 -0.85 9.35 52.24
C THR A 371 -1.01 10.80 51.82
N PHE A 372 -1.98 11.00 50.93
CA PHE A 372 -2.74 12.23 50.68
C PHE A 372 -1.94 13.53 50.54
N PHE A 373 -1.50 13.82 49.32
CA PHE A 373 -1.33 15.19 48.89
C PHE A 373 -2.61 15.64 48.17
N PHE A 374 -3.50 16.29 48.90
CA PHE A 374 -4.54 17.12 48.31
C PHE A 374 -3.91 18.47 47.95
N LEU A 375 -3.86 18.79 46.65
CA LEU A 375 -3.67 20.16 46.18
C LEU A 375 -5.03 20.87 46.30
N VAL A 376 -5.07 21.93 47.11
CA VAL A 376 -6.17 22.90 47.17
C VAL A 376 -6.07 23.85 45.99
#